data_AF-A0A7S3JNL4-F1
#
_entry.id   AF-A0A7S3JNL4-F1
#
_cell.length_a   1.000
_cell.length_b   1.000
_cell.length_c   1.000
_cell.angle_alpha   90.00
_cell.angle_beta   90.00
_cell.angle_gamma   90.00
#
_symmetry.space_group_name_H-M   'P 1'
#
loop_
_entity.id
_entity.type
_entity.pdbx_description
1 polymer ?
#
loop_
_entity_poly.entity_id
_entity_poly.type
_entity_poly.pdbx_seq_one_letter_code
_entity_poly.pdbx_strand_id
1 'polypeptide(L)'
;MSEEHAADFLVNKELKDFVFDLHDATRRSYMTEEIRRLYEVEFVDMSEKYCDKTPWPSTEAMSRQCIGMDGKADALFLCIYKELAYRHLFAKLKANAQDRDEAWSNYCELFDRLLAQDDLQTQLTPGWVFDILHEFVYQFQSFCQTRGGRHTGIKTSPFLDDEDSPHENIEAFPPDDQQSSWQASIVIGYLHEFAKYATAKKAP
;
A
#
# COMPACT_ATOMS: atom_id res chain seq x y z
N MET A 1 -5.34 -30.63 -3.15
CA MET A 1 -5.72 -29.25 -2.80
C MET A 1 -4.46 -28.41 -2.84
N SER A 2 -4.41 -27.31 -3.60
CA SER A 2 -3.23 -26.43 -3.59
C SER A 2 -3.13 -25.70 -2.25
N GLU A 3 -1.92 -25.29 -1.83
CA GLU A 3 -1.67 -24.54 -0.59
C GLU A 3 -2.56 -23.28 -0.48
N GLU A 4 -2.82 -22.64 -1.62
CA GLU A 4 -3.74 -21.53 -1.80
C GLU A 4 -5.17 -21.82 -1.31
N HIS A 5 -5.67 -23.05 -1.51
CA HIS A 5 -6.98 -23.45 -1.00
C HIS A 5 -7.00 -23.55 0.53
N ALA A 6 -5.88 -23.93 1.16
CA ALA A 6 -5.82 -24.10 2.60
C ALA A 6 -5.78 -22.74 3.33
N ALA A 7 -5.06 -21.76 2.77
CA ALA A 7 -4.94 -20.42 3.35
C ALA A 7 -6.29 -19.69 3.41
N ASP A 8 -7.12 -19.81 2.37
CA ASP A 8 -8.48 -19.23 2.32
C ASP A 8 -9.35 -19.73 3.48
N PHE A 9 -9.35 -21.03 3.80
CA PHE A 9 -10.20 -21.58 4.88
C PHE A 9 -9.85 -21.08 6.29
N LEU A 10 -8.65 -20.54 6.50
CA LEU A 10 -8.19 -20.06 7.81
C LEU A 10 -8.57 -18.60 8.08
N VAL A 11 -8.99 -17.86 7.06
CA VAL A 11 -9.35 -16.45 7.18
C VAL A 11 -10.77 -16.29 7.72
N ASN A 12 -10.93 -15.41 8.71
CA ASN A 12 -12.24 -15.05 9.27
C ASN A 12 -13.17 -14.48 8.18
N LYS A 13 -14.44 -14.92 8.18
CA LYS A 13 -15.48 -14.44 7.28
C LYS A 13 -15.63 -12.92 7.29
N GLU A 14 -15.56 -12.24 8.43
CA GLU A 14 -15.68 -10.78 8.51
C GLU A 14 -14.57 -10.06 7.73
N LEU A 15 -13.34 -10.58 7.75
CA LEU A 15 -12.24 -10.02 6.94
C LEU A 15 -12.48 -10.25 5.45
N LYS A 16 -13.01 -11.42 5.07
CA LYS A 16 -13.35 -11.71 3.66
C LYS A 16 -14.47 -10.82 3.15
N ASP A 17 -15.51 -10.64 3.96
CA ASP A 17 -16.65 -9.79 3.64
C ASP A 17 -16.16 -8.33 3.48
N PHE A 18 -15.34 -7.83 4.41
CA PHE A 18 -14.72 -6.50 4.30
C PHE A 18 -13.91 -6.33 2.99
N VAL A 19 -13.05 -7.29 2.66
CA VAL A 19 -12.22 -7.20 1.43
C VAL A 19 -13.09 -7.26 0.17
N PHE A 20 -14.15 -8.07 0.17
CA PHE A 20 -15.13 -8.12 -0.90
C PHE A 20 -15.86 -6.77 -1.07
N ASP A 21 -16.36 -6.19 0.03
CA ASP A 21 -17.07 -4.92 0.01
C ASP A 21 -16.15 -3.77 -0.46
N LEU A 22 -14.90 -3.77 -0.02
CA LEU A 22 -13.88 -2.82 -0.46
C LEU A 22 -13.55 -2.99 -1.96
N HIS A 23 -13.48 -4.23 -2.45
CA HIS A 23 -13.32 -4.51 -3.88
C HIS A 23 -14.49 -3.97 -4.69
N ASP A 24 -15.72 -4.29 -4.29
CA ASP A 24 -16.92 -3.85 -5.00
C ASP A 24 -17.00 -2.32 -5.02
N ALA A 25 -16.87 -1.67 -3.87
CA ALA A 25 -16.95 -0.22 -3.74
C ALA A 25 -15.92 0.51 -4.61
N THR A 26 -14.66 0.04 -4.63
CA THR A 26 -13.56 0.72 -5.33
C THR A 26 -13.47 0.38 -6.82
N ARG A 27 -13.96 -0.80 -7.25
CA ARG A 27 -13.72 -1.33 -8.62
C ARG A 27 -14.98 -1.60 -9.42
N ARG A 28 -16.16 -1.61 -8.81
CA ARG A 28 -17.41 -2.03 -9.48
C ARG A 28 -18.52 -1.02 -9.31
N SER A 29 -18.91 -0.73 -8.07
CA SER A 29 -20.05 0.14 -7.75
C SER A 29 -19.67 1.60 -7.62
N TYR A 30 -18.39 1.91 -7.38
CA TYR A 30 -17.84 3.27 -7.33
C TYR A 30 -18.53 4.17 -6.29
N MET A 31 -18.97 3.59 -5.18
CA MET A 31 -19.73 4.28 -4.13
C MET A 31 -18.80 5.06 -3.18
N THR A 32 -18.53 6.34 -3.45
CA THR A 32 -17.55 7.14 -2.70
C THR A 32 -17.77 7.18 -1.19
N GLU A 33 -19.01 7.29 -0.70
CA GLU A 33 -19.29 7.29 0.74
C GLU A 33 -19.03 5.93 1.39
N GLU A 34 -19.25 4.84 0.65
CA GLU A 34 -18.95 3.50 1.13
C GLU A 34 -17.43 3.26 1.16
N ILE A 35 -16.70 3.68 0.13
CA ILE A 35 -15.23 3.65 0.13
C ILE A 35 -14.70 4.41 1.34
N ARG A 36 -15.26 5.59 1.62
CA ARG A 36 -14.86 6.41 2.77
C ARG A 36 -15.13 5.68 4.09
N ARG A 37 -16.32 5.11 4.28
CA ARG A 37 -16.67 4.33 5.48
C ARG A 37 -15.76 3.11 5.67
N LEU A 38 -15.54 2.34 4.60
CA LEU A 38 -14.71 1.15 4.62
C LEU A 38 -13.26 1.49 4.97
N TYR A 39 -12.72 2.56 4.37
CA TYR A 39 -11.34 2.98 4.58
C TYR A 39 -11.11 3.66 5.95
N GLU A 40 -11.93 4.64 6.32
CA GLU A 40 -11.68 5.48 7.50
C GLU A 40 -12.16 4.84 8.80
N VAL A 41 -13.12 3.92 8.74
CA VAL A 41 -13.77 3.34 9.94
C VAL A 41 -13.56 1.84 9.99
N GLU A 42 -14.11 1.09 9.02
CA GLU A 42 -14.13 -0.37 9.14
C GLU A 42 -12.75 -1.00 9.03
N PHE A 43 -11.86 -0.45 8.21
CA PHE A 43 -10.48 -0.93 8.13
C PHE A 43 -9.79 -0.83 9.49
N VAL A 44 -10.00 0.28 10.21
CA VAL A 44 -9.43 0.50 11.55
C VAL A 44 -10.03 -0.50 12.53
N ASP A 45 -11.36 -0.62 12.56
CA ASP A 45 -12.07 -1.56 13.45
C ASP A 45 -11.65 -3.01 13.20
N MET A 46 -11.56 -3.43 11.94
CA MET A 46 -11.12 -4.78 11.56
C MET A 46 -9.66 -5.03 11.91
N SER A 47 -8.81 -4.02 11.70
CA SER A 47 -7.39 -4.08 12.05
C SER A 47 -7.19 -4.27 13.55
N GLU A 48 -7.93 -3.55 14.39
CA GLU A 48 -7.88 -3.70 15.85
C GLU A 48 -8.47 -5.03 16.32
N LYS A 49 -9.56 -5.48 15.71
CA LYS A 49 -10.26 -6.69 16.13
C LYS A 49 -9.52 -7.97 15.75
N TYR A 50 -8.89 -8.02 14.58
CA TYR A 50 -8.35 -9.26 14.01
C TYR A 50 -6.87 -9.22 13.64
N CYS A 51 -6.29 -8.03 13.45
CA CYS A 51 -4.92 -7.86 12.97
C CYS A 51 -4.06 -7.03 13.95
N ASP A 52 -4.42 -7.02 15.24
CA ASP A 52 -3.72 -6.25 16.28
C ASP A 52 -2.25 -6.68 16.45
N LYS A 53 -1.99 -7.98 16.36
CA LYS A 53 -0.67 -8.60 16.59
C LYS A 53 -0.18 -9.44 15.42
N THR A 54 -0.96 -9.49 14.36
CA THR A 54 -0.69 -10.30 13.18
C THR A 54 -0.94 -9.46 11.93
N PRO A 55 -0.16 -9.66 10.86
CA PRO A 55 -0.43 -9.00 9.59
C PRO A 55 -1.85 -9.30 9.08
N TRP A 56 -2.33 -8.43 8.18
CA TRP A 56 -3.51 -8.74 7.39
C TRP A 56 -3.27 -9.99 6.52
N PRO A 57 -4.31 -10.76 6.18
CA PRO A 57 -4.17 -11.96 5.37
C PRO A 57 -3.53 -11.69 4.00
N SER A 58 -2.83 -12.68 3.46
CA SER A 58 -2.11 -12.50 2.19
C SER A 58 -3.07 -12.34 1.00
N THR A 59 -2.55 -11.79 -0.11
CA THR A 59 -3.29 -11.62 -1.37
C THR A 59 -3.79 -12.95 -1.93
N GLU A 60 -3.06 -14.04 -1.74
CA GLU A 60 -3.44 -15.38 -2.18
C GLU A 60 -4.70 -15.85 -1.44
N ALA A 61 -4.76 -15.60 -0.13
CA ALA A 61 -5.90 -15.95 0.71
C ALA A 61 -7.16 -15.11 0.42
N MET A 62 -6.99 -13.90 -0.10
CA MET A 62 -8.08 -12.95 -0.42
C MET A 62 -8.45 -12.88 -1.91
N SER A 63 -7.68 -13.54 -2.77
CA SER A 63 -7.83 -13.47 -4.24
C SER A 63 -9.24 -13.81 -4.73
N ARG A 64 -9.95 -14.71 -4.01
CA ARG A 64 -11.29 -15.18 -4.37
C ARG A 64 -12.40 -14.17 -4.10
N GLN A 65 -12.15 -13.24 -3.19
CA GLN A 65 -13.05 -12.16 -2.84
C GLN A 65 -12.95 -11.02 -3.86
N CYS A 66 -11.86 -11.00 -4.64
CA CYS A 66 -11.49 -9.89 -5.50
C CYS A 66 -11.54 -10.32 -6.97
N ILE A 67 -12.71 -10.67 -7.51
CA ILE A 67 -12.85 -11.13 -8.90
C ILE A 67 -13.24 -9.98 -9.82
N GLY A 68 -12.36 -9.66 -10.76
CA GLY A 68 -12.56 -8.67 -11.80
C GLY A 68 -13.64 -9.04 -12.82
N MET A 69 -13.97 -8.10 -13.69
CA MET A 69 -15.00 -8.28 -14.73
C MET A 69 -14.63 -9.37 -15.76
N ASP A 70 -13.36 -9.72 -15.87
CA ASP A 70 -12.83 -10.79 -16.73
C ASP A 70 -12.91 -12.18 -16.08
N GLY A 71 -13.47 -12.28 -14.88
CA GLY A 71 -13.62 -13.52 -14.12
C GLY A 71 -12.33 -14.02 -13.47
N LYS A 72 -11.27 -13.19 -13.44
CA LYS A 72 -9.99 -13.50 -12.79
C LYS A 72 -9.79 -12.63 -11.56
N ALA A 73 -8.79 -12.97 -10.75
CA ALA A 73 -8.40 -12.13 -9.63
C ALA A 73 -8.01 -10.72 -10.12
N ASP A 74 -8.61 -9.69 -9.53
CA ASP A 74 -8.40 -8.28 -9.88
C ASP A 74 -7.04 -7.82 -9.38
N ALA A 75 -6.04 -7.96 -10.25
CA ALA A 75 -4.65 -7.70 -9.89
C ALA A 75 -4.40 -6.25 -9.45
N LEU A 76 -5.12 -5.26 -10.00
CA LEU A 76 -4.97 -3.87 -9.56
C LEU A 76 -5.51 -3.70 -8.13
N PHE A 77 -6.69 -4.27 -7.84
CA PHE A 77 -7.22 -4.23 -6.49
C PHE A 77 -6.33 -4.98 -5.49
N LEU A 78 -5.77 -6.12 -5.87
CA LEU A 78 -4.86 -6.85 -4.99
C LEU A 78 -3.61 -6.05 -4.65
N CYS A 79 -3.07 -5.23 -5.57
CA CYS A 79 -2.00 -4.28 -5.24
C CYS A 79 -2.44 -3.20 -4.24
N ILE A 80 -3.67 -2.68 -4.38
CA ILE A 80 -4.26 -1.71 -3.43
C ILE A 80 -4.47 -2.33 -2.05
N TYR A 81 -5.01 -3.55 -1.99
CA TYR A 81 -5.19 -4.29 -0.75
C TYR A 81 -3.85 -4.59 -0.07
N LYS A 82 -2.85 -5.03 -0.84
CA LYS A 82 -1.51 -5.33 -0.31
C LYS A 82 -0.81 -4.07 0.20
N GLU A 83 -1.00 -2.93 -0.46
CA GLU A 83 -0.53 -1.63 0.03
C GLU A 83 -1.16 -1.28 1.38
N LEU A 84 -2.48 -1.39 1.47
CA LEU A 84 -3.24 -1.12 2.70
C LEU A 84 -2.78 -2.01 3.86
N ALA A 85 -2.56 -3.30 3.59
CA ALA A 85 -2.03 -4.26 4.55
C ALA A 85 -0.59 -3.90 5.02
N TYR A 86 0.29 -3.48 4.12
CA TYR A 86 1.64 -3.06 4.48
C TYR A 86 1.67 -1.76 5.28
N ARG A 87 0.80 -0.81 4.96
CA ARG A 87 0.68 0.43 5.74
C ARG A 87 0.24 0.15 7.18
N HIS A 88 -0.68 -0.78 7.39
CA HIS A 88 -1.00 -1.28 8.75
C HIS A 88 0.21 -1.96 9.41
N LEU A 89 0.92 -2.83 8.67
CA LEU A 89 2.13 -3.49 9.17
C LEU A 89 3.15 -2.44 9.66
N PHE A 90 3.42 -1.40 8.88
CA PHE A 90 4.40 -0.36 9.23
C PHE A 90 3.95 0.55 10.37
N ALA A 91 2.65 0.80 10.52
CA ALA A 91 2.13 1.64 11.58
C ALA A 91 2.06 0.93 12.95
N LYS A 92 1.84 -0.40 12.96
CA LYS A 92 1.48 -1.11 14.20
C LYS A 92 2.38 -2.28 14.56
N LEU A 93 2.97 -2.93 13.56
CA LEU A 93 3.71 -4.18 13.74
C LEU A 93 5.19 -3.96 13.47
N LYS A 94 6.01 -4.95 13.87
CA LYS A 94 7.44 -4.89 13.64
C LYS A 94 7.78 -5.42 12.24
N ALA A 95 7.97 -4.51 11.29
CA ALA A 95 8.33 -4.85 9.92
C ALA A 95 9.84 -5.11 9.77
N ASN A 96 10.19 -6.18 9.05
CA ASN A 96 11.57 -6.55 8.75
C ASN A 96 11.99 -6.07 7.35
N ALA A 97 13.27 -6.26 6.99
CA ALA A 97 13.78 -5.81 5.69
C ALA A 97 13.08 -6.44 4.47
N GLN A 98 12.68 -7.72 4.55
CA GLN A 98 11.95 -8.40 3.48
C GLN A 98 10.56 -7.78 3.28
N ASP A 99 9.85 -7.48 4.37
CA ASP A 99 8.53 -6.82 4.29
C ASP A 99 8.62 -5.50 3.53
N ARG A 100 9.71 -4.75 3.73
CA ARG A 100 9.95 -3.46 3.06
C ARG A 100 10.22 -3.64 1.57
N ASP A 101 11.01 -4.64 1.19
CA ASP A 101 11.27 -4.93 -0.22
C ASP A 101 10.02 -5.37 -0.97
N GLU A 102 9.20 -6.21 -0.32
CA GLU A 102 7.94 -6.65 -0.87
C GLU A 102 6.93 -5.51 -0.97
N ALA A 103 6.87 -4.62 0.03
CA ALA A 103 6.03 -3.42 -0.02
C ALA A 103 6.49 -2.46 -1.13
N TRP A 104 7.79 -2.23 -1.28
CA TRP A 104 8.35 -1.39 -2.34
C TRP A 104 8.03 -1.94 -3.73
N SER A 105 8.19 -3.25 -3.91
CA SER A 105 7.82 -3.94 -5.14
C SER A 105 6.33 -3.78 -5.43
N ASN A 106 5.48 -3.87 -4.39
CA ASN A 106 4.04 -3.66 -4.52
C ASN A 106 3.69 -2.21 -4.90
N TYR A 107 4.37 -1.19 -4.35
CA TYR A 107 4.16 0.21 -4.76
C TYR A 107 4.50 0.41 -6.24
N CYS A 108 5.63 -0.13 -6.70
CA CYS A 108 6.01 -0.04 -8.11
C CYS A 108 4.96 -0.72 -9.01
N GLU A 109 4.53 -1.94 -8.67
CA GLU A 109 3.51 -2.66 -9.42
C GLU A 109 2.15 -1.92 -9.41
N LEU A 110 1.75 -1.37 -8.26
CA LEU A 110 0.53 -0.57 -8.14
C LEU A 110 0.59 0.63 -9.10
N PHE A 111 1.68 1.38 -9.08
CA PHE A 111 1.84 2.58 -9.90
C PHE A 111 1.93 2.26 -11.39
N ASP A 112 2.67 1.23 -11.76
CA ASP A 112 2.73 0.74 -13.15
C ASP A 112 1.33 0.39 -13.66
N ARG A 113 0.53 -0.31 -12.84
CA ARG A 113 -0.86 -0.66 -13.19
C ARG A 113 -1.76 0.57 -13.31
N LEU A 114 -1.65 1.53 -12.39
CA LEU A 114 -2.44 2.77 -12.44
C LEU A 114 -2.09 3.61 -13.67
N LEU A 115 -0.81 3.69 -14.02
CA LEU A 115 -0.33 4.44 -15.20
C LEU A 115 -0.64 3.76 -16.53
N ALA A 116 -0.76 2.43 -16.55
CA ALA A 116 -1.09 1.68 -17.75
C ALA A 116 -2.59 1.74 -18.13
N GLN A 117 -3.47 2.26 -17.27
CA GLN A 117 -4.90 2.37 -17.57
C GLN A 117 -5.24 3.70 -18.25
N ASP A 118 -5.80 3.61 -19.45
CA ASP A 118 -6.31 4.78 -20.20
C ASP A 118 -7.47 5.45 -19.45
N ASP A 119 -8.33 4.64 -18.83
CA ASP A 119 -9.41 5.08 -17.96
C ASP A 119 -9.27 4.44 -16.57
N LEU A 120 -9.24 5.29 -15.54
CA LEU A 120 -9.03 4.85 -14.17
C LEU A 120 -10.33 4.25 -13.64
N GLN A 121 -10.52 2.96 -13.89
CA GLN A 121 -11.68 2.19 -13.42
C GLN A 121 -11.55 1.82 -11.93
N THR A 122 -10.89 2.67 -11.14
CA THR A 122 -10.70 2.57 -9.69
C THR A 122 -11.11 3.89 -9.06
N GLN A 123 -11.88 3.84 -7.98
CA GLN A 123 -12.15 5.00 -7.14
C GLN A 123 -11.48 4.82 -5.78
N LEU A 124 -10.78 5.87 -5.33
CA LEU A 124 -10.17 5.99 -4.01
C LEU A 124 -10.49 7.39 -3.47
N THR A 125 -10.59 7.54 -2.15
CA THR A 125 -10.76 8.87 -1.56
C THR A 125 -9.48 9.69 -1.69
N PRO A 126 -9.55 11.03 -1.73
CA PRO A 126 -8.35 11.86 -1.76
C PRO A 126 -7.41 11.61 -0.58
N GLY A 127 -7.96 11.33 0.61
CA GLY A 127 -7.18 10.98 1.80
C GLY A 127 -6.40 9.68 1.61
N TRP A 128 -7.06 8.62 1.11
CA TRP A 128 -6.38 7.35 0.86
C TRP A 128 -5.27 7.49 -0.20
N VAL A 129 -5.50 8.26 -1.27
CA VAL A 129 -4.46 8.55 -2.27
C VAL A 129 -3.28 9.30 -1.65
N PHE A 130 -3.55 10.27 -0.79
CA PHE A 130 -2.51 10.99 -0.05
C PHE A 130 -1.69 10.03 0.82
N ASP A 131 -2.35 9.14 1.56
CA ASP A 131 -1.69 8.18 2.45
C ASP A 131 -0.79 7.20 1.66
N ILE A 132 -1.24 6.71 0.50
CA ILE A 132 -0.44 5.87 -0.40
C ILE A 132 0.84 6.59 -0.84
N LEU A 133 0.71 7.83 -1.33
CA LEU A 133 1.84 8.60 -1.82
C LEU A 133 2.79 9.02 -0.70
N HIS A 134 2.24 9.38 0.45
CA HIS A 134 2.99 9.76 1.63
C HIS A 134 3.85 8.57 2.12
N GLU A 135 3.24 7.39 2.28
CA GLU A 135 3.94 6.18 2.71
C GLU A 135 5.04 5.77 1.70
N PHE A 136 4.76 5.82 0.40
CA PHE A 136 5.75 5.52 -0.64
C PHE A 136 7.00 6.41 -0.52
N VAL A 137 6.80 7.72 -0.36
CA VAL A 137 7.91 8.68 -0.19
C VAL A 137 8.60 8.49 1.16
N TYR A 138 7.84 8.21 2.22
CA TYR A 138 8.37 7.95 3.56
C TYR A 138 9.32 6.74 3.56
N GLN A 139 8.93 5.63 2.93
CA GLN A 139 9.79 4.45 2.83
C GLN A 139 11.11 4.75 2.11
N PHE A 140 11.07 5.54 1.03
CA PHE A 140 12.28 5.98 0.34
C PHE A 140 13.16 6.92 1.19
N GLN A 141 12.54 7.82 1.95
CA GLN A 141 13.25 8.68 2.90
C GLN A 141 13.98 7.83 3.95
N SER A 142 13.29 6.87 4.58
CA SER A 142 13.85 5.95 5.56
C SER A 142 15.04 5.14 5.00
N PHE A 143 14.96 4.76 3.72
CA PHE A 143 16.07 4.13 3.00
C PHE A 143 17.29 5.02 2.86
N CYS A 144 17.09 6.27 2.45
CA CYS A 144 18.17 7.25 2.33
C CYS A 144 18.86 7.50 3.68
N GLN A 145 18.09 7.60 4.76
CA GLN A 145 18.61 7.82 6.11
C GLN A 145 19.48 6.65 6.59
N THR A 146 19.12 5.42 6.26
CA THR A 146 19.90 4.24 6.67
C THR A 146 21.23 4.14 5.91
N ARG A 147 21.24 4.41 4.59
CA ARG A 147 22.44 4.34 3.75
C ARG A 147 23.41 5.50 3.91
N GLY A 148 22.93 6.67 4.32
CA GLY A 148 23.75 7.86 4.54
C GLY A 148 24.79 7.73 5.66
N GLY A 149 24.78 6.63 6.42
CA GLY A 149 25.77 6.28 7.43
C GLY A 149 25.84 7.32 8.55
N ARG A 150 25.16 7.04 9.68
CA ARG A 150 24.79 7.98 10.77
C ARG A 150 23.50 8.70 10.36
N HIS A 151 22.52 8.96 11.25
CA HIS A 151 22.52 10.15 12.12
C HIS A 151 23.49 11.28 11.69
N THR A 152 23.78 11.44 10.40
CA THR A 152 24.15 12.75 9.89
C THR A 152 22.93 13.57 10.21
N GLY A 153 23.12 14.62 10.99
CA GLY A 153 22.08 15.58 11.32
C GLY A 153 21.63 16.35 10.07
N ILE A 154 21.21 15.65 9.02
CA ILE A 154 20.09 16.11 8.22
C ILE A 154 18.90 16.06 9.17
N LYS A 155 18.80 17.09 10.01
CA LYS A 155 17.49 17.57 10.44
C LYS A 155 16.80 17.92 9.14
N THR A 156 16.03 16.98 8.59
CA THR A 156 15.24 17.22 7.38
C THR A 156 14.16 18.19 7.78
N SER A 157 14.46 19.49 7.78
CA SER A 157 13.52 20.55 8.17
C SER A 157 13.03 20.46 9.63
N PRO A 158 12.85 21.57 10.35
CA PRO A 158 12.12 21.59 11.64
C PRO A 158 10.65 21.11 11.55
N PHE A 159 10.21 20.65 10.38
CA PHE A 159 8.87 20.21 10.04
C PHE A 159 8.72 18.68 9.97
N LEU A 160 9.82 17.89 10.01
CA LEU A 160 9.75 16.43 9.88
C LEU A 160 10.32 15.68 11.11
N ASP A 161 10.81 16.41 12.11
CA ASP A 161 11.11 15.85 13.43
C ASP A 161 9.80 15.71 14.21
N ASP A 162 8.89 14.85 13.76
CA ASP A 162 7.76 14.39 14.58
C ASP A 162 8.32 13.35 15.56
N GLU A 163 8.50 13.73 16.83
CA GLU A 163 8.90 12.82 17.92
C GLU A 163 7.88 11.69 18.13
N ASP A 164 6.66 11.81 17.59
CA ASP A 164 5.60 10.80 17.58
C ASP A 164 5.48 10.07 16.21
N SER A 165 6.58 9.84 15.50
CA SER A 165 6.53 9.13 14.21
C SER A 165 5.98 7.71 14.40
N PRO A 166 4.89 7.31 13.73
CA PRO A 166 4.24 6.00 13.91
C PRO A 166 5.09 4.81 13.40
N HIS A 167 6.31 5.08 12.92
CA HIS A 167 7.17 4.14 12.22
C HIS A 167 8.41 3.71 13.03
N GLU A 168 8.41 3.90 14.35
CA GLU A 168 9.46 3.34 15.24
C GLU A 168 9.61 1.81 15.12
N ASN A 169 8.56 1.14 14.61
CA ASN A 169 8.50 -0.31 14.51
C ASN A 169 9.20 -0.90 13.26
N ILE A 170 9.85 -0.08 12.44
CA ILE A 170 10.50 -0.52 11.19
C ILE A 170 11.97 -0.84 11.43
N GLU A 171 12.42 -2.05 11.09
CA GLU A 171 13.85 -2.37 11.14
C GLU A 171 14.65 -1.59 10.07
N ALA A 172 15.85 -1.15 10.48
CA ALA A 172 16.79 -0.48 9.58
C ALA A 172 17.23 -1.43 8.45
N PHE A 173 17.46 -0.88 7.26
CA PHE A 173 18.00 -1.65 6.15
C PHE A 173 19.37 -2.27 6.48
N PRO A 174 19.64 -3.50 6.03
CA PRO A 174 20.97 -4.09 6.15
C PRO A 174 22.00 -3.26 5.38
N PRO A 175 23.25 -3.17 5.87
CA PRO A 175 24.29 -2.30 5.30
C PRO A 175 24.84 -2.73 3.93
N ASP A 176 24.59 -3.96 3.47
CA ASP A 176 25.15 -4.50 2.22
C ASP A 176 24.12 -4.58 1.05
N ASP A 177 24.27 -3.65 0.11
CA ASP A 177 24.26 -3.77 -1.37
C ASP A 177 23.36 -4.78 -2.12
N GLN A 178 22.14 -5.07 -1.66
CA GLN A 178 21.14 -5.78 -2.48
C GLN A 178 19.87 -5.00 -2.88
N GLN A 179 19.73 -3.73 -2.49
CA GLN A 179 18.59 -2.88 -2.90
C GLN A 179 18.91 -1.98 -4.10
N SER A 180 19.20 -2.59 -5.26
CA SER A 180 19.28 -1.84 -6.54
C SER A 180 17.92 -1.25 -6.97
N SER A 181 16.82 -1.67 -6.35
CA SER A 181 15.46 -1.21 -6.63
C SER A 181 15.11 0.14 -6.00
N TRP A 182 15.84 0.60 -4.99
CA TRP A 182 15.50 1.83 -4.26
C TRP A 182 16.24 3.05 -4.83
N GLN A 183 16.02 3.33 -6.11
CA GLN A 183 16.66 4.44 -6.81
C GLN A 183 15.80 5.70 -6.76
N ALA A 184 16.43 6.86 -6.52
CA ALA A 184 15.75 8.16 -6.58
C ALA A 184 15.06 8.41 -7.93
N SER A 185 15.62 7.84 -9.01
CA SER A 185 15.04 7.91 -10.36
C SER A 185 13.66 7.26 -10.45
N ILE A 186 13.37 6.21 -9.68
CA ILE A 186 12.06 5.55 -9.66
C ILE A 186 11.04 6.48 -8.99
N VAL A 187 11.37 7.05 -7.83
CA VAL A 187 10.49 7.98 -7.11
C VAL A 187 10.15 9.19 -7.98
N ILE A 188 11.19 9.85 -8.51
CA ILE A 188 11.01 11.01 -9.38
C ILE A 188 10.25 10.62 -10.65
N GLY A 189 10.51 9.43 -11.21
CA GLY A 189 9.82 8.88 -12.38
C GLY A 189 8.31 8.79 -12.17
N TYR A 190 7.86 8.11 -11.11
CA TYR A 190 6.43 7.98 -10.82
C TYR A 190 5.77 9.32 -10.54
N LEU A 191 6.38 10.17 -9.70
CA LEU A 191 5.82 11.50 -9.42
C LEU A 191 5.71 12.37 -10.69
N HIS A 192 6.68 12.25 -11.60
CA HIS A 192 6.66 12.95 -12.88
C HIS A 192 5.56 12.45 -13.80
N GLU A 193 5.37 11.13 -13.90
CA GLU A 193 4.29 10.54 -14.71
C GLU A 193 2.91 10.87 -14.16
N PHE A 194 2.71 10.83 -12.83
CA PHE A 194 1.45 11.29 -12.23
C PHE A 194 1.18 12.77 -12.51
N ALA A 195 2.19 13.63 -12.45
CA ALA A 195 2.05 15.05 -12.78
C ALA A 195 1.66 15.26 -14.26
N LYS A 196 2.25 14.50 -15.19
CA LYS A 196 1.87 14.54 -16.62
C LYS A 196 0.43 14.11 -16.85
N TYR A 197 -0.01 13.04 -16.19
CA TYR A 197 -1.37 12.55 -16.32
C TYR A 197 -2.39 13.62 -15.88
N ALA A 198 -2.11 14.32 -14.78
CA ALA A 198 -2.94 15.41 -14.29
C ALA A 198 -3.01 16.63 -15.24
N THR A 199 -1.93 16.92 -15.97
CA THR A 199 -1.91 18.03 -16.94
C THR A 199 -2.52 17.66 -18.28
N ALA A 200 -2.34 16.42 -18.75
CA ALA A 200 -2.92 15.92 -19.99
C ALA A 200 -4.47 15.92 -19.95
N LYS A 201 -5.07 15.55 -18.82
CA LYS A 201 -6.54 15.62 -18.62
C LYS A 201 -7.09 17.04 -18.48
N LYS A 202 -6.25 18.06 -18.28
CA LYS A 202 -6.64 19.48 -18.18
C LYS A 202 -6.51 20.25 -19.49
N ALA A 203 -6.01 19.62 -20.56
CA ALA A 203 -5.97 20.24 -21.88
C ALA A 203 -7.40 20.32 -22.46
N PRO A 204 -7.87 21.50 -22.91
CA PRO A 204 -9.24 21.70 -23.41
C PRO A 204 -9.51 21.01 -24.74
#